data_AF-A0A816CCP8-F1
#
_entry.id   AF-A0A816CCP8-F1
#
_cell.length_a   1.000
_cell.length_b   1.000
_cell.length_c   1.000
_cell.angle_alpha   90.00
_cell.angle_beta   90.00
_cell.angle_gamma   90.00
#
_symmetry.space_group_name_H-M   'P 1'
#
loop_
_entity.id
_entity.type
_entity.pdbx_description
1 polymer ?
#
loop_
_entity_poly.entity_id
_entity_poly.type
_entity_poly.pdbx_seq_one_letter_code
_entity_poly.pdbx_strand_id
1 'polypeptide(L)'
;MLTGRSGNHIDPIHIPIETEYTALVVRINENGDPLVIYVGKRLRNKNEYASMPSFDAKQLNGDYTGLFSSAYTPSGTRNLLEPAIQVIHADGNPSLELKYVSHQQDTLDQSHDIGLTAIH
;
A
#
# COMPACT_ATOMS: atom_id res chain seq x y z
N MET A 1 29.63 1.86 -28.60
CA MET A 1 30.50 1.53 -27.45
C MET A 1 29.84 2.11 -26.21
N LEU A 2 29.49 1.25 -25.24
CA LEU A 2 29.07 1.51 -23.83
C LEU A 2 27.71 2.23 -23.63
N THR A 3 26.54 1.60 -23.46
CA THR A 3 25.96 0.70 -22.41
C THR A 3 25.80 1.29 -21.00
N GLY A 4 24.58 1.19 -20.45
CA GLY A 4 24.24 1.29 -19.02
C GLY A 4 23.43 2.55 -18.70
N ARG A 5 22.23 2.51 -18.09
CA ARG A 5 21.68 1.61 -17.09
C ARG A 5 20.15 1.78 -17.11
N SER A 6 19.40 0.84 -17.71
CA SER A 6 17.94 0.78 -17.52
C SER A 6 17.71 0.13 -16.16
N GLY A 7 17.66 0.96 -15.12
CA GLY A 7 17.03 0.53 -13.88
C GLY A 7 15.54 0.42 -14.18
N ASN A 8 14.96 -0.76 -13.97
CA ASN A 8 13.51 -0.93 -14.00
C ASN A 8 12.89 0.03 -12.98
N HIS A 9 12.40 1.18 -13.44
CA HIS A 9 11.50 2.01 -12.65
C HIS A 9 10.16 1.31 -12.72
N ILE A 10 9.82 0.56 -11.66
CA ILE A 10 8.47 0.06 -11.50
C ILE A 10 7.62 1.26 -11.08
N ASP A 11 6.74 1.70 -11.96
CA ASP A 11 5.77 2.73 -11.59
C ASP A 11 5.00 2.24 -10.35
N PRO A 12 4.86 3.07 -9.30
CA PRO A 12 4.18 2.66 -8.08
C PRO A 12 2.75 2.22 -8.41
N ILE A 13 2.32 1.08 -7.84
CA ILE A 13 0.97 0.55 -8.04
C ILE A 13 0.02 1.33 -7.13
N HIS A 14 -1.00 1.96 -7.71
CA HIS A 14 -2.09 2.58 -6.96
C HIS A 14 -3.36 1.75 -7.08
N ILE A 15 -3.97 1.46 -5.94
CA ILE A 15 -5.20 0.69 -5.81
C ILE A 15 -6.26 1.66 -5.23
N PRO A 16 -6.99 2.39 -6.07
CA PRO A 16 -8.08 3.26 -5.63
C PRO A 16 -9.34 2.45 -5.37
N ILE A 17 -9.87 2.56 -4.16
CA ILE A 17 -11.16 2.01 -3.75
C ILE A 17 -12.11 3.19 -3.58
N GLU A 18 -13.04 3.33 -4.52
CA GLU A 18 -13.97 4.46 -4.56
C GLU A 18 -15.40 4.02 -4.27
N THR A 19 -16.13 4.88 -3.58
CA THR A 19 -17.60 4.90 -3.60
C THR A 19 -18.06 6.13 -4.37
N GLU A 20 -19.36 6.40 -4.43
CA GLU A 20 -19.89 7.62 -5.04
C GLU A 20 -19.26 8.91 -4.46
N TYR A 21 -18.96 8.92 -3.16
CA TYR A 21 -18.56 10.14 -2.43
C TYR A 21 -17.17 10.08 -1.80
N THR A 22 -16.65 8.89 -1.50
CA THR A 22 -15.37 8.72 -0.81
C THR A 22 -14.39 7.89 -1.63
N ALA A 23 -13.11 8.05 -1.34
CA ALA A 23 -12.03 7.25 -1.87
C ALA A 23 -11.04 6.91 -0.76
N LEU A 24 -10.61 5.66 -0.76
CA LEU A 24 -9.44 5.14 -0.07
C LEU A 24 -8.43 4.77 -1.15
N VAL A 25 -7.21 5.27 -1.07
CA VAL A 25 -6.15 4.91 -2.03
C VAL A 25 -4.99 4.28 -1.31
N VAL A 26 -4.67 3.06 -1.72
CA VAL A 26 -3.49 2.31 -1.28
C VAL A 26 -2.43 2.39 -2.37
N ARG A 27 -1.19 2.69 -2.01
CA ARG A 27 -0.03 2.66 -2.90
C ARG A 27 0.93 1.56 -2.44
N ILE A 28 1.43 0.77 -3.38
CA ILE A 28 2.53 -0.16 -3.11
C ILE A 28 3.83 0.58 -3.34
N ASN A 29 4.65 0.69 -2.30
CA ASN A 29 5.95 1.33 -2.42
C ASN A 29 7.02 0.43 -3.05
N GLU A 30 8.21 0.99 -3.27
CA GLU A 30 9.35 0.25 -3.83
C GLU A 30 9.81 -0.94 -2.96
N ASN A 31 9.43 -0.99 -1.69
CA ASN A 31 9.73 -2.07 -0.75
C ASN A 31 8.60 -3.12 -0.68
N GLY A 32 7.53 -2.97 -1.47
CA GLY A 32 6.37 -3.85 -1.48
C GLY A 32 5.40 -3.66 -0.31
N ASP A 33 5.54 -2.57 0.45
CA ASP A 33 4.65 -2.24 1.57
C ASP A 33 3.39 -1.52 1.04
N PRO A 34 2.18 -1.98 1.41
CA PRO A 34 0.94 -1.29 1.05
C PRO A 34 0.69 -0.12 1.99
N LEU A 35 0.75 1.12 1.48
CA LEU A 35 0.57 2.35 2.25
C LEU A 35 -0.73 3.07 1.87
N VAL A 36 -1.52 3.46 2.86
CA VAL A 36 -2.67 4.36 2.66
C VAL A 36 -2.15 5.77 2.40
N ILE A 37 -2.41 6.31 1.20
CA ILE A 37 -1.97 7.65 0.80
C ILE A 37 -3.11 8.67 0.77
N TYR A 38 -4.36 8.20 0.78
CA TYR A 38 -5.52 9.08 0.71
C TYR A 38 -6.74 8.42 1.35
N VAL A 39 -7.44 9.17 2.21
CA VAL A 39 -8.79 8.87 2.69
C VAL A 39 -9.58 10.17 2.65
N GLY A 40 -10.62 10.24 1.83
CA GLY A 40 -11.38 11.49 1.69
C GLY A 40 -12.36 11.48 0.54
N LYS A 41 -12.77 12.68 0.09
CA LYS A 41 -13.73 12.83 -1.00
C LYS A 41 -13.19 12.26 -2.31
N ARG A 42 -14.04 11.57 -3.07
CA ARG A 42 -13.68 11.10 -4.41
C ARG A 42 -13.21 12.26 -5.29
N LEU A 43 -12.03 12.12 -5.89
CA LEU A 43 -11.50 13.11 -6.81
C LEU A 43 -12.16 12.93 -8.18
N ARG A 44 -12.32 14.04 -8.91
CA ARG A 44 -12.89 13.99 -10.26
C ARG A 44 -11.96 13.27 -11.25
N ASN A 45 -10.66 13.42 -11.07
CA ASN A 45 -9.65 12.82 -11.91
C ASN A 45 -8.81 11.84 -11.07
N LYS A 46 -8.93 10.54 -11.37
CA LYS A 46 -8.24 9.47 -10.64
C LYS A 46 -6.71 9.58 -10.74
N ASN A 47 -6.20 10.16 -11.81
CA ASN A 47 -4.76 10.33 -12.00
C ASN A 47 -4.14 11.28 -10.97
N GLU A 48 -4.94 12.14 -10.33
CA GLU A 48 -4.45 13.04 -9.27
C GLU A 48 -3.99 12.28 -8.01
N TYR A 49 -4.49 11.06 -7.79
CA TYR A 49 -4.00 10.22 -6.68
C TYR A 49 -2.52 9.83 -6.84
N ALA A 50 -2.02 9.77 -8.08
CA ALA A 50 -0.61 9.47 -8.33
C ALA A 50 0.32 10.60 -7.85
N SER A 51 -0.17 11.84 -7.87
CA SER A 51 0.59 13.03 -7.46
C SER A 51 0.61 13.26 -5.96
N MET A 52 -0.18 12.50 -5.18
CA MET A 52 -0.17 12.63 -3.72
C MET A 52 1.20 12.27 -3.15
N PRO A 53 1.74 13.07 -2.22
CA PRO A 53 3.00 12.76 -1.57
C PRO A 53 2.87 11.44 -0.81
N SER A 54 3.90 10.60 -0.90
CA SER A 54 4.02 9.41 -0.05
C SER A 54 5.21 9.61 0.88
N PHE A 55 5.02 9.29 2.15
CA PHE A 55 6.08 9.23 3.13
C PHE A 55 6.77 7.88 2.99
N ASP A 56 7.51 7.71 1.89
CA ASP A 56 8.14 6.44 1.61
C ASP A 56 9.42 6.30 2.45
N ALA A 57 9.51 5.23 3.25
CA ALA A 57 10.57 5.03 4.25
C ALA A 57 12.00 5.09 3.67
N LYS A 58 12.16 4.86 2.36
CA LYS A 58 13.43 5.04 1.65
C LYS A 58 13.98 6.48 1.73
N GLN A 59 13.14 7.48 1.92
CA GLN A 59 13.59 8.87 2.00
C GLN A 59 14.23 9.23 3.35
N LEU A 60 14.16 8.37 4.37
CA LEU A 60 14.41 8.79 5.75
C LEU A 60 15.48 7.97 6.49
N ASN A 61 16.55 7.49 5.85
CA ASN A 61 17.75 6.95 6.54
C ASN A 61 17.48 5.95 7.70
N GLY A 62 16.49 5.07 7.57
CA GLY A 62 16.11 4.12 8.63
C GLY A 62 15.00 4.60 9.58
N ASP A 63 14.37 5.73 9.28
CA ASP A 63 13.14 6.16 9.94
C ASP A 63 11.96 5.33 9.40
N TYR A 64 11.29 4.65 10.33
CA TYR A 64 10.16 3.78 10.05
C TYR A 64 8.82 4.53 10.09
N THR A 65 8.81 5.86 10.29
CA THR A 65 7.60 6.68 10.21
C THR A 65 6.85 6.53 8.89
N GLY A 66 7.58 6.22 7.80
CA GLY A 66 6.97 5.92 6.51
C GLY A 66 6.10 4.65 6.47
N LEU A 67 6.19 3.79 7.48
CA LEU A 67 5.35 2.61 7.64
C LEU A 67 4.10 2.87 8.51
N PHE A 68 3.96 4.06 9.10
CA PHE A 68 2.81 4.38 9.96
C PHE A 68 1.50 4.43 9.18
N SER A 69 1.57 4.69 7.87
CA SER A 69 0.43 4.62 6.97
C SER A 69 0.23 3.23 6.37
N SER A 70 0.91 2.19 6.86
CA SER A 70 0.68 0.82 6.38
C SER A 70 -0.81 0.48 6.46
N ALA A 71 -1.36 -0.01 5.35
CA ALA A 71 -2.73 -0.50 5.30
C ALA A 71 -2.92 -1.68 6.27
N TYR A 72 -1.85 -2.41 6.57
CA TYR A 72 -1.84 -3.50 7.52
C TYR A 72 -0.53 -3.53 8.29
N THR A 73 -0.58 -3.16 9.58
CA THR A 73 0.60 -3.10 10.44
C THR A 73 0.90 -4.47 11.05
N PRO A 74 2.04 -5.12 10.73
CA PRO A 74 2.42 -6.39 11.36
C PRO A 74 3.11 -6.16 12.72
N SER A 75 3.07 -7.16 13.59
CA SER A 75 3.86 -7.18 14.82
C SER A 75 5.34 -7.42 14.53
N GLY A 76 6.22 -6.73 15.27
CA GLY A 76 7.66 -7.04 15.35
C GLY A 76 8.40 -6.95 14.01
N THR A 77 9.05 -5.82 13.75
CA THR A 77 10.11 -5.66 12.72
C THR A 77 10.51 -4.19 12.66
N ARG A 78 9.55 -3.33 12.31
CA ARG A 78 9.81 -1.93 11.96
C ARG A 78 8.73 -0.95 12.43
N ASN A 79 7.55 -1.45 12.80
CA ASN A 79 6.44 -0.60 13.23
C ASN A 79 6.33 -0.56 14.77
N LEU A 80 6.24 0.64 15.34
CA LEU A 80 6.10 0.90 16.78
C LEU A 80 4.63 1.12 17.19
N LEU A 81 3.71 1.06 16.23
CA LEU A 81 2.27 1.19 16.45
C LEU A 81 1.66 -0.15 16.90
N GLU A 82 0.42 -0.08 17.40
CA GLU A 82 -0.36 -1.27 17.71
C GLU A 82 -0.55 -2.12 16.43
N PRO A 83 -0.20 -3.43 16.47
CA PRO A 83 -0.28 -4.28 15.30
C PRO A 83 -1.73 -4.64 14.95
N ALA A 84 -2.05 -4.64 13.66
CA ALA A 84 -3.30 -5.19 13.14
C ALA A 84 -3.27 -6.73 13.09
N ILE A 85 -2.07 -7.32 12.99
CA ILE A 85 -1.86 -8.76 12.95
C ILE A 85 -0.59 -9.16 13.69
N GLN A 86 -0.67 -10.29 14.39
CA GLN A 86 0.45 -10.91 15.07
C GLN A 86 0.42 -12.42 14.86
N VAL A 87 1.60 -12.99 14.57
CA VAL A 87 1.83 -14.43 14.46
C VAL A 87 3.01 -14.78 15.36
N ILE A 88 2.84 -15.78 16.22
CA ILE A 88 3.94 -16.34 16.99
C ILE A 88 4.50 -17.54 16.21
N HIS A 89 5.73 -17.41 15.72
CA HIS A 89 6.43 -18.49 15.04
C HIS A 89 6.83 -19.60 16.03
N ALA A 90 7.20 -20.76 15.52
CA ALA A 90 7.55 -21.92 16.36
C ALA A 90 8.76 -21.68 17.29
N ASP A 91 9.60 -20.70 16.98
CA ASP A 91 10.74 -20.24 17.79
C ASP A 91 10.35 -19.19 18.85
N GLY A 92 9.07 -18.84 18.95
CA GLY A 92 8.55 -17.81 19.86
C GLY A 92 8.70 -16.38 19.34
N ASN A 93 9.25 -16.18 18.13
CA ASN A 93 9.42 -14.86 17.56
C ASN A 93 8.06 -14.30 17.07
N PRO A 94 7.62 -13.11 17.51
CA PRO A 94 6.39 -12.48 17.02
C PRO A 94 6.61 -11.67 15.73
N SER A 95 7.83 -11.65 15.19
CA SER A 95 8.17 -10.76 14.07
C SER A 95 7.54 -11.23 12.77
N LEU A 96 6.89 -10.30 12.08
CA LEU A 96 6.20 -10.54 10.81
C LEU A 96 6.48 -9.38 9.84
N GLU A 97 6.73 -9.72 8.59
CA GLU A 97 6.82 -8.77 7.47
C GLU A 97 5.89 -9.26 6.37
N LEU A 98 4.94 -8.42 5.96
CA LEU A 98 4.02 -8.69 4.86
C LEU A 98 4.41 -7.87 3.65
N LYS A 99 4.38 -8.50 2.47
CA LYS A 99 4.71 -7.87 1.19
C LYS A 99 3.56 -8.09 0.23
N TYR A 100 3.21 -7.04 -0.48
CA TYR A 100 2.26 -7.11 -1.57
C TYR A 100 2.73 -8.09 -2.64
N VAL A 101 1.83 -8.98 -3.04
CA VAL A 101 1.99 -9.91 -4.16
C VAL A 101 1.07 -9.53 -5.30
N SER A 102 -0.21 -9.29 -5.00
CA SER A 102 -1.23 -9.00 -6.02
C SER A 102 -2.49 -8.37 -5.44
N HIS A 103 -3.37 -7.87 -6.29
CA HIS A 103 -4.75 -7.56 -5.90
C HIS A 103 -5.72 -8.05 -6.96
N GLN A 104 -6.97 -8.24 -6.55
CA GLN A 104 -8.09 -8.58 -7.41
C GLN A 104 -9.21 -7.57 -7.20
N GLN A 105 -9.84 -7.14 -8.30
CA GLN A 105 -10.99 -6.26 -8.29
C GLN A 105 -12.13 -6.88 -9.09
N ASP A 106 -13.21 -7.24 -8.39
CA ASP A 106 -14.39 -7.87 -8.99
C ASP A 106 -15.57 -6.89 -8.97
N THR A 107 -16.21 -6.69 -10.11
CA THR A 107 -17.48 -5.95 -10.19
C THR A 107 -18.63 -6.92 -9.93
N LEU A 108 -19.27 -6.79 -8.77
CA LEU A 108 -20.33 -7.71 -8.32
C LEU A 108 -21.69 -7.32 -8.87
N ASP A 109 -21.94 -6.03 -9.07
CA ASP A 109 -23.20 -5.53 -9.64
C ASP A 109 -22.95 -4.29 -10.51
N GLN A 110 -23.09 -4.45 -11.83
CA GLN A 110 -22.97 -3.35 -12.79
C GLN A 110 -24.11 -2.33 -12.68
N SER A 111 -25.26 -2.72 -12.12
CA SER A 111 -26.41 -1.83 -11.95
C SER A 111 -26.26 -0.91 -10.74
N HIS A 112 -25.45 -1.29 -9.74
CA HIS A 112 -25.29 -0.56 -8.48
C HIS A 112 -23.85 -0.10 -8.19
N ASP A 113 -22.95 -0.24 -9.17
CA ASP A 113 -21.52 0.13 -9.09
C ASP A 113 -20.84 -0.43 -7.82
N ILE A 114 -21.11 -1.71 -7.54
CA ILE A 114 -20.55 -2.41 -6.37
C ILE A 114 -19.33 -3.22 -6.82
N GLY A 115 -18.18 -2.94 -6.21
CA GLY A 115 -16.93 -3.67 -6.44
C GLY A 115 -16.33 -4.23 -5.15
N LEU A 116 -15.73 -5.42 -5.23
CA LEU A 116 -14.90 -6.01 -4.20
C LEU A 116 -13.43 -5.83 -4.58
N THR A 117 -12.59 -5.37 -3.67
CA THR A 117 -11.13 -5.32 -3.86
C THR A 117 -10.45 -6.14 -2.77
N ALA A 118 -9.70 -7.17 -3.17
CA ALA A 118 -8.88 -7.98 -2.28
C ALA A 118 -7.39 -7.68 -2.57
N ILE A 119 -6.61 -7.39 -1.52
CA ILE A 119 -5.17 -7.12 -1.61
C ILE A 119 -4.46 -8.26 -0.90
N HIS A 120 -3.53 -8.91 -1.59
CA HIS A 120 -2.77 -10.09 -1.14
C HIS A 120 -1.28 -9.77 -1.04
#